data_AF-A0A1J5QI02-F1
#
_entry.id   AF-A0A1J5QI02-F1
#
_cell.length_a   1.000
_cell.length_b   1.000
_cell.length_c   1.000
_cell.angle_alpha   90.00
_cell.angle_beta   90.00
_cell.angle_gamma   90.00
#
_symmetry.space_group_name_H-M   'P 1'
#
loop_
_entity.id
_entity.type
_entity.pdbx_description
1 polymer ?
#
loop_
_entity_poly.entity_id
_entity_poly.type
_entity_poly.pdbx_seq_one_letter_code
_entity_poly.pdbx_strand_id
1 'polypeptide(L)'
;MTHPAIIKATGLIQAGDIVGAEAALTALVETEGDTALVEVLDDMPSKDLLAVIREYDSSRESILNLLITPEQFARAVVLERLYGDASHEHLRGMINSVIFREDANAREFLGAIVELDGGCEALADYLSNRAEEVVGEFDALEIDDLPREEVSDHDWKELTWLLRHEQPEVYDIVHKLLMTQVQNRIKAEAEEAESEEEPTYTDQVVTKVAAKDDDVEDDDESAI
;
A
#
# COMPACT_ATOMS: atom_id res chain seq x y z
N MET A 1 -20.28 -26.53 -10.21
CA MET A 1 -20.12 -26.43 -11.68
C MET A 1 -19.86 -24.97 -11.95
N THR A 2 -18.78 -24.60 -12.65
CA THR A 2 -18.45 -23.18 -12.85
C THR A 2 -19.49 -22.49 -13.72
N HIS A 3 -20.06 -21.39 -13.23
CA HIS A 3 -21.11 -20.65 -13.92
C HIS A 3 -20.61 -20.10 -15.28
N PRO A 4 -21.43 -20.10 -16.36
CA PRO A 4 -21.01 -19.58 -17.67
C PRO A 4 -20.52 -18.14 -17.63
N ALA A 5 -21.09 -17.30 -16.76
CA ALA A 5 -20.65 -15.92 -16.57
C ALA A 5 -19.19 -15.83 -16.07
N ILE A 6 -18.78 -16.72 -15.15
CA ILE A 6 -17.39 -16.78 -14.65
C ILE A 6 -16.44 -17.12 -15.80
N ILE A 7 -16.77 -18.16 -16.58
CA ILE A 7 -15.92 -18.60 -17.69
C ILE A 7 -15.71 -17.45 -18.69
N LYS A 8 -16.78 -16.70 -18.99
CA LYS A 8 -16.72 -15.54 -19.87
C LYS A 8 -15.90 -14.40 -19.25
N ALA A 9 -16.17 -14.04 -18.00
CA ALA A 9 -15.48 -12.95 -17.29
C ALA A 9 -13.98 -13.25 -17.15
N THR A 10 -13.60 -14.44 -16.67
CA THR A 10 -12.20 -14.89 -16.59
C THR A 10 -11.51 -14.85 -17.95
N GLY A 11 -12.19 -15.26 -19.03
CA GLY A 11 -11.64 -15.18 -20.39
C GLY A 11 -11.38 -13.74 -20.84
N LEU A 12 -12.27 -12.80 -20.50
CA LEU A 12 -12.13 -11.38 -20.81
C LEU A 12 -11.01 -10.72 -19.99
N ILE A 13 -10.90 -11.05 -18.69
CA ILE A 13 -9.80 -10.60 -17.82
C ILE A 13 -8.46 -11.07 -18.37
N GLN A 14 -8.35 -12.33 -18.79
CA GLN A 14 -7.13 -12.86 -19.41
C GLN A 14 -6.77 -12.17 -20.73
N ALA A 15 -7.77 -11.66 -21.45
CA ALA A 15 -7.58 -10.86 -22.66
C ALA A 15 -7.29 -9.37 -22.37
N GLY A 16 -7.31 -8.94 -21.11
CA GLY A 16 -7.14 -7.54 -20.69
C GLY A 16 -8.39 -6.68 -20.81
N ASP A 17 -9.56 -7.27 -21.11
CA ASP A 17 -10.83 -6.55 -21.24
C ASP A 17 -11.61 -6.58 -19.91
N ILE A 18 -11.17 -5.75 -18.97
CA ILE A 18 -11.79 -5.65 -17.63
C ILE A 18 -13.21 -5.09 -17.71
N VAL A 19 -13.45 -4.12 -18.59
CA VAL A 19 -14.78 -3.52 -18.78
C VAL A 19 -15.76 -4.53 -19.35
N GLY A 20 -15.33 -5.34 -20.33
CA GLY A 20 -16.13 -6.44 -20.84
C GLY A 20 -16.40 -7.52 -19.79
N ALA A 21 -15.43 -7.81 -18.93
CA ALA A 21 -15.61 -8.76 -17.83
C ALA A 21 -16.65 -8.28 -16.82
N GLU A 22 -16.56 -7.02 -16.39
CA GLU A 22 -17.54 -6.40 -15.49
C GLU A 22 -18.93 -6.39 -16.13
N ALA A 23 -19.06 -5.98 -17.39
CA ALA A 23 -20.33 -5.99 -18.11
C ALA A 23 -20.93 -7.41 -18.21
N ALA A 24 -20.10 -8.45 -18.36
CA ALA A 24 -20.56 -9.84 -18.39
C ALA A 24 -21.08 -10.32 -17.04
N LEU A 25 -20.51 -9.83 -15.92
CA LEU A 25 -20.97 -10.12 -14.57
C LEU A 25 -22.22 -9.31 -14.23
N THR A 26 -22.28 -8.04 -14.62
CA THR A 26 -23.45 -7.17 -14.45
C THR A 26 -24.67 -7.71 -15.21
N ALA A 27 -24.48 -8.28 -16.42
CA ALA A 27 -25.57 -8.92 -17.15
C ALA A 27 -26.20 -10.12 -16.40
N LEU A 28 -25.47 -10.74 -15.47
CA LEU A 28 -26.02 -11.78 -14.60
C LEU A 28 -27.06 -11.19 -13.64
N VAL A 29 -26.79 -10.01 -13.09
CA VAL A 29 -27.72 -9.32 -12.19
C VAL A 29 -29.03 -9.00 -12.92
N GLU A 30 -28.94 -8.52 -14.16
CA GLU A 30 -30.12 -8.19 -14.96
C GLU A 30 -31.01 -9.41 -15.29
N THR A 31 -30.42 -10.60 -15.36
CA THR A 31 -31.09 -11.83 -15.83
C THR A 31 -31.49 -12.77 -14.71
N GLU A 32 -30.67 -12.87 -13.66
CA GLU A 32 -30.78 -13.85 -12.57
C GLU A 32 -30.84 -13.19 -11.18
N GLY A 33 -30.57 -11.88 -11.08
CA GLY A 33 -30.68 -11.09 -9.86
C GLY A 33 -29.39 -11.01 -9.03
N ASP A 34 -29.41 -10.15 -8.00
CA ASP A 34 -28.25 -9.82 -7.17
C ASP A 34 -27.66 -11.04 -6.45
N THR A 35 -28.52 -11.92 -5.93
CA THR A 35 -28.09 -13.14 -5.22
C THR A 35 -27.29 -14.07 -6.13
N ALA A 36 -27.66 -14.16 -7.41
CA ALA A 36 -26.93 -15.00 -8.37
C ALA A 36 -25.51 -14.47 -8.60
N LEU A 37 -25.33 -13.14 -8.64
CA LEU A 37 -24.01 -12.54 -8.73
C LEU A 37 -23.17 -12.86 -7.49
N VAL A 38 -23.72 -12.69 -6.29
CA VAL A 38 -23.01 -12.99 -5.04
C VAL A 38 -22.49 -14.43 -5.02
N GLU A 39 -23.34 -15.41 -5.35
CA GLU A 39 -22.95 -16.83 -5.43
C GLU A 39 -21.87 -17.07 -6.50
N VAL A 40 -21.97 -16.38 -7.63
CA VAL A 40 -20.98 -16.47 -8.72
C VAL A 40 -19.63 -15.87 -8.32
N LEU A 41 -19.61 -14.80 -7.54
CA LEU A 41 -18.38 -14.18 -7.05
C LEU A 41 -17.65 -15.07 -6.02
N ASP A 42 -18.36 -15.94 -5.30
CA ASP A 42 -17.73 -16.92 -4.40
C ASP A 42 -16.97 -18.02 -5.15
N ASP A 43 -17.47 -18.42 -6.31
CA ASP A 43 -16.81 -19.39 -7.19
C ASP A 43 -15.69 -18.77 -8.04
N MET A 44 -15.58 -17.44 -8.08
CA MET A 44 -14.58 -16.74 -8.87
C MET A 44 -13.19 -16.75 -8.18
N PRO A 45 -12.09 -16.97 -8.93
CA PRO A 45 -10.75 -16.80 -8.37
C PRO A 45 -10.55 -15.38 -7.83
N SER A 46 -10.01 -15.24 -6.61
CA SER A 46 -9.84 -13.92 -5.96
C SER A 46 -8.98 -12.94 -6.77
N LYS A 47 -8.03 -13.45 -7.57
CA LYS A 47 -7.22 -12.64 -8.50
C LYS A 47 -8.05 -12.02 -9.63
N ASP A 48 -9.07 -12.73 -10.10
CA ASP A 48 -9.92 -12.29 -11.20
C ASP A 48 -10.92 -11.27 -10.64
N LEU A 49 -11.49 -11.53 -9.45
CA LEU A 49 -12.31 -10.56 -8.74
C LEU A 49 -11.54 -9.26 -8.48
N LEU A 50 -10.32 -9.38 -7.93
CA LEU A 50 -9.43 -8.24 -7.70
C LEU A 50 -9.18 -7.45 -8.99
N ALA A 51 -8.84 -8.14 -10.09
CA ALA A 51 -8.58 -7.47 -11.37
C ALA A 51 -9.75 -6.61 -11.84
N VAL A 52 -10.99 -7.01 -11.53
CA VAL A 52 -12.16 -6.19 -11.82
C VAL A 52 -12.29 -5.05 -10.82
N ILE A 53 -12.44 -5.33 -9.52
CA ILE A 53 -12.75 -4.27 -8.54
C ILE A 53 -11.63 -3.22 -8.40
N ARG A 54 -10.39 -3.55 -8.73
CA ARG A 54 -9.23 -2.63 -8.75
C ARG A 54 -9.37 -1.49 -9.77
N GLU A 55 -10.12 -1.72 -10.85
CA GLU A 55 -10.34 -0.74 -11.92
C GLU A 55 -11.43 0.29 -11.55
N TYR A 56 -12.15 0.06 -10.46
CA TYR A 56 -13.32 0.84 -10.04
C TYR A 56 -13.10 1.45 -8.65
N ASP A 57 -13.07 2.79 -8.61
CA ASP A 57 -12.93 3.59 -7.41
C ASP A 57 -14.20 4.43 -7.14
N SER A 58 -14.16 5.36 -6.20
CA SER A 58 -15.29 6.23 -5.87
C SER A 58 -15.73 7.15 -7.01
N SER A 59 -14.89 7.36 -8.04
CA SER A 59 -15.23 8.13 -9.25
C SER A 59 -15.85 7.26 -10.35
N ARG A 60 -15.64 5.95 -10.27
CA ARG A 60 -16.10 4.96 -11.25
C ARG A 60 -16.71 3.78 -10.53
N GLU A 61 -18.00 3.90 -10.21
CA GLU A 61 -18.74 2.87 -9.50
C GLU A 61 -18.96 1.62 -10.39
N SER A 62 -18.88 0.43 -9.77
CA SER A 62 -19.31 -0.84 -10.38
C SER A 62 -20.40 -1.47 -9.52
N ILE A 63 -21.34 -2.17 -10.16
CA ILE A 63 -22.35 -2.99 -9.49
C ILE A 63 -21.69 -4.09 -8.65
N LEU A 64 -20.51 -4.55 -9.03
CA LEU A 64 -19.73 -5.49 -8.23
C LEU A 64 -19.38 -4.89 -6.87
N ASN A 65 -18.93 -3.63 -6.82
CA ASN A 65 -18.61 -2.97 -5.56
C ASN A 65 -19.85 -2.78 -4.68
N LEU A 66 -21.06 -2.76 -5.26
CA LEU A 66 -22.33 -2.69 -4.52
C LEU A 66 -22.71 -4.04 -3.89
N LEU A 67 -22.43 -5.15 -4.59
CA LEU A 67 -22.93 -6.48 -4.23
C LEU A 67 -21.86 -7.40 -3.61
N ILE A 68 -20.59 -6.99 -3.62
CA ILE A 68 -19.51 -7.77 -3.02
C ILE A 68 -19.73 -7.96 -1.52
N THR A 69 -19.51 -9.18 -1.04
CA THR A 69 -19.60 -9.48 0.40
C THR A 69 -18.33 -9.04 1.14
N PRO A 70 -18.41 -8.84 2.48
CA PRO A 70 -17.23 -8.56 3.30
C PRO A 70 -16.08 -9.56 3.08
N GLU A 71 -16.38 -10.86 3.03
CA GLU A 71 -15.38 -11.91 2.88
C GLU A 71 -14.77 -11.92 1.48
N GLN A 72 -15.57 -11.65 0.45
CA GLN A 72 -15.08 -11.52 -0.94
C GLN A 72 -14.14 -10.33 -1.07
N PHE A 73 -14.52 -9.19 -0.48
CA PHE A 73 -13.73 -7.97 -0.50
C PHE A 73 -12.42 -8.12 0.27
N ALA A 74 -12.47 -8.71 1.47
CA ALA A 74 -11.30 -8.96 2.31
C ALA A 74 -10.21 -9.76 1.57
N ARG A 75 -10.60 -10.83 0.85
CA ARG A 75 -9.66 -11.64 0.05
C ARG A 75 -8.98 -10.81 -1.04
N ALA A 76 -9.71 -9.89 -1.67
CA ALA A 76 -9.16 -9.02 -2.69
C ALA A 76 -8.22 -7.94 -2.12
N VAL A 77 -8.57 -7.34 -0.98
CA VAL A 77 -7.74 -6.36 -0.25
C VAL A 77 -6.37 -6.95 0.11
N VAL A 78 -6.35 -8.14 0.74
CA VAL A 78 -5.09 -8.80 1.11
C VAL A 78 -4.29 -9.20 -0.13
N LEU A 79 -4.96 -9.58 -1.22
CA LEU A 79 -4.28 -9.93 -2.46
C LEU A 79 -3.68 -8.71 -3.17
N GLU A 80 -4.36 -7.55 -3.16
CA GLU A 80 -3.85 -6.32 -3.77
C GLU A 80 -2.52 -5.90 -3.15
N ARG A 81 -2.40 -6.05 -1.83
CA ARG A 81 -1.15 -5.83 -1.11
C ARG A 81 0.03 -6.63 -1.68
N LEU A 82 -0.21 -7.85 -2.17
CA LEU A 82 0.85 -8.70 -2.74
C LEU A 82 1.41 -8.17 -4.07
N TYR A 83 0.72 -7.24 -4.74
CA TYR A 83 1.25 -6.57 -5.93
C TYR A 83 2.28 -5.49 -5.61
N GLY A 84 2.38 -5.05 -4.34
CA GLY A 84 3.46 -4.19 -3.86
C GLY A 84 3.49 -2.80 -4.50
N ASP A 85 2.33 -2.23 -4.85
CA ASP A 85 2.24 -0.85 -5.30
C ASP A 85 2.63 0.10 -4.17
N ALA A 86 3.80 0.73 -4.28
CA ALA A 86 4.34 1.63 -3.28
C ALA A 86 3.49 2.89 -3.07
N SER A 87 2.67 3.29 -4.05
CA SER A 87 1.76 4.43 -3.91
C SER A 87 0.50 4.08 -3.12
N HIS A 88 0.14 2.79 -3.10
CA HIS A 88 -1.11 2.25 -2.57
C HIS A 88 -2.37 2.93 -3.14
N GLU A 89 -2.31 3.60 -4.30
CA GLU A 89 -3.43 4.36 -4.87
C GLU A 89 -4.62 3.44 -5.20
N HIS A 90 -4.35 2.30 -5.84
CA HIS A 90 -5.39 1.33 -6.17
C HIS A 90 -6.04 0.71 -4.92
N LEU A 91 -5.22 0.34 -3.94
CA LEU A 91 -5.70 -0.19 -2.66
C LEU A 91 -6.63 0.82 -1.97
N ARG A 92 -6.23 2.10 -1.93
CA ARG A 92 -7.03 3.18 -1.34
C ARG A 92 -8.32 3.43 -2.10
N GLY A 93 -8.25 3.55 -3.43
CA GLY A 93 -9.43 3.77 -4.27
C GLY A 93 -10.46 2.65 -4.12
N MET A 94 -9.99 1.40 -4.09
CA MET A 94 -10.81 0.20 -3.92
C MET A 94 -11.43 0.12 -2.51
N ILE A 95 -10.67 0.40 -1.45
CA ILE A 95 -11.20 0.46 -0.08
C ILE A 95 -12.24 1.56 0.07
N ASN A 96 -11.98 2.75 -0.47
CA ASN A 96 -12.90 3.87 -0.36
C ASN A 96 -14.22 3.62 -1.10
N SER A 97 -14.17 2.97 -2.27
CA SER A 97 -15.37 2.70 -3.09
C SER A 97 -16.31 1.67 -2.48
N VAL A 98 -15.83 0.83 -1.56
CA VAL A 98 -16.62 -0.20 -0.89
C VAL A 98 -16.99 0.19 0.54
N ILE A 99 -16.03 0.61 1.36
CA ILE A 99 -16.26 0.87 2.80
C ILE A 99 -17.12 2.13 3.03
N PHE A 100 -16.95 3.17 2.21
CA PHE A 100 -17.64 4.46 2.38
C PHE A 100 -18.91 4.61 1.53
N ARG A 101 -19.41 3.51 0.98
CA ARG A 101 -20.69 3.48 0.28
C ARG A 101 -21.84 3.74 1.26
N GLU A 102 -22.89 4.45 0.81
CA GLU A 102 -24.01 4.87 1.68
C GLU A 102 -24.70 3.70 2.43
N ASP A 103 -24.81 2.53 1.81
CA ASP A 103 -25.44 1.32 2.36
C ASP A 103 -24.43 0.29 2.90
N ALA A 104 -23.12 0.58 2.85
CA ALA A 104 -22.11 -0.36 3.35
C ALA A 104 -22.05 -0.36 4.89
N ASN A 105 -21.95 -1.56 5.46
CA ASN A 105 -21.62 -1.74 6.86
C ASN A 105 -20.09 -1.78 7.01
N ALA A 106 -19.48 -0.61 7.15
CA ALA A 106 -18.02 -0.47 7.27
C ALA A 106 -17.41 -1.43 8.33
N ARG A 107 -18.11 -1.66 9.45
CA ARG A 107 -17.66 -2.58 10.50
C ARG A 107 -17.52 -4.02 10.02
N GLU A 108 -18.48 -4.50 9.23
CA GLU A 108 -18.45 -5.87 8.72
C GLU A 108 -17.31 -6.07 7.72
N PHE A 109 -17.11 -5.10 6.82
CA PHE A 109 -15.98 -5.11 5.88
C PHE A 109 -14.63 -5.06 6.60
N LEU A 110 -14.47 -4.16 7.58
CA LEU A 110 -13.24 -4.07 8.37
C LEU A 110 -12.99 -5.35 9.17
N GLY A 111 -14.04 -5.91 9.79
CA GLY A 111 -13.99 -7.19 10.50
C GLY A 111 -13.49 -8.33 9.61
N ALA A 112 -14.08 -8.47 8.42
CA ALA A 112 -13.67 -9.51 7.47
C ALA A 112 -12.22 -9.32 6.98
N ILE A 113 -11.76 -8.08 6.78
CA ILE A 113 -10.38 -7.79 6.39
C ILE A 113 -9.41 -8.27 7.47
N VAL A 114 -9.66 -7.93 8.73
CA VAL A 114 -8.71 -8.22 9.84
C VAL A 114 -8.70 -9.69 10.26
N GLU A 115 -9.74 -10.45 9.92
CA GLU A 115 -9.77 -11.90 10.11
C GLU A 115 -8.78 -12.64 9.19
N LEU A 116 -8.36 -12.03 8.09
CA LEU A 116 -7.38 -12.62 7.18
C LEU A 116 -5.94 -12.26 7.57
N ASP A 117 -5.04 -13.23 7.43
CA ASP A 117 -3.60 -13.00 7.54
C ASP A 117 -3.16 -11.93 6.53
N GLY A 118 -2.51 -10.87 6.99
CA GLY A 118 -2.12 -9.73 6.16
C GLY A 118 -3.15 -8.59 6.10
N GLY A 119 -4.31 -8.75 6.72
CA GLY A 119 -5.38 -7.74 6.72
C GLY A 119 -5.00 -6.45 7.46
N CYS A 120 -4.40 -6.57 8.65
CA CYS A 120 -3.91 -5.40 9.39
C CYS A 120 -2.81 -4.66 8.63
N GLU A 121 -1.92 -5.40 7.95
CA GLU A 121 -0.89 -4.82 7.10
C GLU A 121 -1.50 -4.12 5.88
N ALA A 122 -2.56 -4.64 5.27
CA ALA A 122 -3.27 -3.96 4.19
C ALA A 122 -3.91 -2.64 4.65
N LEU A 123 -4.48 -2.60 5.86
CA LEU A 123 -5.00 -1.36 6.45
C LEU A 123 -3.89 -0.36 6.80
N ALA A 124 -2.72 -0.84 7.25
CA ALA A 124 -1.55 0.00 7.44
C ALA A 124 -1.02 0.55 6.10
N ASP A 125 -0.96 -0.28 5.05
CA ASP A 125 -0.56 0.12 3.71
C ASP A 125 -1.50 1.19 3.13
N TYR A 126 -2.82 1.07 3.37
CA TYR A 126 -3.79 2.10 3.03
C TYR A 126 -3.46 3.46 3.69
N LEU A 127 -3.07 3.46 4.97
CA LEU A 127 -2.77 4.68 5.74
C LEU A 127 -1.32 5.18 5.56
N SER A 128 -0.48 4.43 4.87
CA SER A 128 0.98 4.66 4.81
C SER A 128 1.40 6.02 4.25
N ASN A 129 0.61 6.60 3.33
CA ASN A 129 0.84 7.93 2.76
C ASN A 129 0.55 9.06 3.76
N ARG A 130 -0.22 8.75 4.82
CA ARG A 130 -0.59 9.67 5.90
C ARG A 130 -0.10 9.16 7.26
N ALA A 131 0.94 8.32 7.25
CA ALA A 131 1.40 7.63 8.44
C ALA A 131 1.78 8.62 9.54
N GLU A 132 2.50 9.70 9.20
CA GLU A 132 2.91 10.75 10.16
C GLU A 132 1.73 11.50 10.77
N GLU A 133 0.72 11.85 9.97
CA GLU A 133 -0.48 12.50 10.49
C GLU A 133 -1.30 11.57 11.39
N VAL A 134 -1.41 10.29 11.01
CA VAL A 134 -2.15 9.28 11.78
C VAL A 134 -1.51 9.04 13.13
N VAL A 135 -0.19 8.83 13.16
CA VAL A 135 0.55 8.48 14.38
C VAL A 135 0.98 9.70 15.21
N GLY A 136 0.80 10.90 14.66
CA GLY A 136 1.16 12.17 15.28
C GLY A 136 -0.07 12.98 15.68
N GLU A 137 -0.55 13.83 14.76
CA GLU A 137 -1.65 14.76 15.01
C GLU A 137 -2.94 14.02 15.41
N PHE A 138 -3.30 12.98 14.66
CA PHE A 138 -4.56 12.27 14.88
C PHE A 138 -4.54 11.42 16.17
N ASP A 139 -3.44 10.73 16.45
CA ASP A 139 -3.27 9.96 17.70
C ASP A 139 -3.40 10.86 18.94
N ALA A 140 -2.86 12.09 18.87
CA ALA A 140 -2.93 13.08 19.94
C ALA A 140 -4.34 13.65 20.18
N LEU A 141 -5.31 13.44 19.27
CA LEU A 141 -6.68 13.91 19.46
C LEU A 141 -7.38 13.09 20.56
N GLU A 142 -8.05 13.80 21.47
CA GLU A 142 -9.03 13.20 22.38
C GLU A 142 -10.28 12.85 21.58
N ILE A 143 -10.43 11.55 21.32
CA ILE A 143 -11.42 11.07 20.36
C ILE A 143 -12.86 11.06 20.91
N ASP A 144 -13.02 10.98 22.22
CA ASP A 144 -14.34 10.87 22.88
C ASP A 144 -15.29 12.03 22.52
N ASP A 145 -14.78 13.14 21.98
CA ASP A 145 -15.55 14.32 21.58
C ASP A 145 -15.58 14.58 20.07
N LEU A 146 -15.00 13.71 19.22
CA LEU A 146 -14.93 13.94 17.77
C LEU A 146 -16.08 13.21 17.04
N PRO A 147 -17.18 13.91 16.69
CA PRO A 147 -18.30 13.30 15.99
C PRO A 147 -17.87 12.83 14.59
N ARG A 148 -18.45 11.73 14.09
CA ARG A 148 -18.09 11.14 12.79
C ARG A 148 -18.23 12.17 11.66
N GLU A 149 -19.22 13.06 11.73
CA GLU A 149 -19.48 14.08 10.72
C GLU A 149 -18.31 15.05 10.51
N GLU A 150 -17.47 15.28 11.52
CA GLU A 150 -16.29 16.15 11.41
C GLU A 150 -15.11 15.49 10.68
N VAL A 151 -15.11 14.16 10.60
CA VAL A 151 -14.06 13.36 9.97
C VAL A 151 -14.56 12.56 8.77
N SER A 152 -15.80 12.78 8.32
CA SER A 152 -16.38 12.03 7.21
C SER A 152 -15.89 12.56 5.86
N ASP A 153 -14.60 12.36 5.59
CA ASP A 153 -13.96 12.71 4.33
C ASP A 153 -13.96 11.58 3.30
N HIS A 154 -14.59 10.43 3.63
CA HIS A 154 -14.54 9.19 2.84
C HIS A 154 -13.09 8.81 2.47
N ASP A 155 -12.15 9.12 3.36
CA ASP A 155 -10.74 8.86 3.16
C ASP A 155 -10.06 8.51 4.51
N TRP A 156 -8.75 8.73 4.59
CA TRP A 156 -7.92 8.30 5.70
C TRP A 156 -8.37 8.79 7.07
N LYS A 157 -8.95 9.99 7.22
CA LYS A 157 -9.41 10.45 8.54
C LYS A 157 -10.59 9.63 9.01
N GLU A 158 -11.56 9.41 8.12
CA GLU A 158 -12.73 8.60 8.44
C GLU A 158 -12.33 7.14 8.72
N LEU A 159 -11.43 6.55 7.91
CA LEU A 159 -10.97 5.18 8.16
C LEU A 159 -10.24 5.06 9.51
N THR A 160 -9.36 6.02 9.82
CA THR A 160 -8.63 6.04 11.09
C THR A 160 -9.60 6.18 12.27
N TRP A 161 -10.62 7.02 12.14
CA TRP A 161 -11.69 7.18 13.13
C TRP A 161 -12.48 5.88 13.31
N LEU A 162 -12.87 5.21 12.22
CA LEU A 162 -13.59 3.93 12.24
C LEU A 162 -12.79 2.85 12.96
N LEU A 163 -11.49 2.73 12.65
CA LEU A 163 -10.62 1.78 13.33
C LEU A 163 -10.55 2.09 14.83
N ARG A 164 -10.31 3.35 15.22
CA ARG A 164 -10.14 3.69 16.64
C ARG A 164 -11.43 3.56 17.46
N HIS A 165 -12.60 3.85 16.89
CA HIS A 165 -13.89 3.73 17.58
C HIS A 165 -14.49 2.34 17.54
N GLU A 166 -14.51 1.73 16.36
CA GLU A 166 -15.27 0.51 16.14
C GLU A 166 -14.43 -0.75 16.30
N GLN A 167 -13.10 -0.64 16.14
CA GLN A 167 -12.15 -1.74 16.16
C GLN A 167 -10.84 -1.34 16.90
N PRO A 168 -10.89 -0.90 18.18
CA PRO A 168 -9.74 -0.31 18.86
C PRO A 168 -8.52 -1.24 18.95
N GLU A 169 -8.74 -2.56 19.07
CA GLU A 169 -7.66 -3.55 19.07
C GLU A 169 -6.94 -3.62 17.72
N VAL A 170 -7.68 -3.47 16.61
CA VAL A 170 -7.11 -3.41 15.27
C VAL A 170 -6.34 -2.11 15.09
N TYR A 171 -6.89 -0.98 15.57
CA TYR A 171 -6.21 0.31 15.54
C TYR A 171 -4.84 0.23 16.20
N ASP A 172 -4.73 -0.39 17.38
CA ASP A 172 -3.45 -0.55 18.07
C ASP A 172 -2.40 -1.33 17.25
N ILE A 173 -2.84 -2.33 16.48
CA ILE A 173 -1.96 -3.13 15.61
C ILE A 173 -1.53 -2.28 14.41
N VAL A 174 -2.49 -1.68 13.70
CA VAL A 174 -2.23 -0.83 12.52
C VAL A 174 -1.35 0.36 12.91
N HIS A 175 -1.62 1.01 14.04
CA HIS A 175 -0.84 2.11 14.56
C HIS A 175 0.63 1.71 14.83
N LYS A 176 0.87 0.53 15.42
CA LYS A 176 2.23 0.01 15.63
C LYS A 176 2.96 -0.26 14.31
N LEU A 177 2.26 -0.76 13.30
CA LEU A 177 2.81 -0.98 11.95
C LEU A 177 3.21 0.37 11.33
N LEU A 178 2.33 1.37 11.36
CA LEU A 178 2.60 2.72 10.85
C LEU A 178 3.76 3.39 11.59
N MET A 179 3.80 3.29 12.92
CA MET A 179 4.92 3.77 13.74
C MET A 179 6.25 3.18 13.29
N THR A 180 6.27 1.87 13.00
CA THR A 180 7.46 1.20 12.49
C THR A 180 7.86 1.72 11.10
N GLN A 181 6.89 1.95 10.21
CA GLN A 181 7.13 2.53 8.89
C GLN A 181 7.74 3.93 8.98
N VAL A 182 7.17 4.81 9.82
CA VAL A 182 7.67 6.19 10.03
C VAL A 182 9.09 6.16 10.60
N GLN A 183 9.36 5.33 11.61
CA GLN A 183 10.71 5.18 12.16
C GLN A 183 11.73 4.69 11.13
N ASN A 184 11.33 3.81 10.22
CA ASN A 184 12.20 3.33 9.15
C ASN A 184 12.49 4.41 8.11
N ARG A 185 11.50 5.25 7.76
CA ARG A 185 11.71 6.41 6.88
C ARG A 185 12.70 7.40 7.49
N ILE A 186 12.51 7.77 8.76
CA ILE A 186 13.43 8.67 9.49
C ILE A 186 14.87 8.11 9.52
N LYS A 187 15.02 6.80 9.76
CA LYS A 187 16.35 6.16 9.76
C LYS A 187 16.97 6.19 8.37
N ALA A 188 16.22 5.87 7.32
CA ALA A 188 16.71 5.91 5.95
C ALA A 188 17.16 7.32 5.55
N GLU A 189 16.39 8.35 5.89
CA GLU A 189 16.76 9.75 5.65
C GLU A 189 18.04 10.16 6.41
N ALA A 190 18.21 9.69 7.64
CA ALA A 190 19.43 9.95 8.42
C ALA A 190 20.67 9.25 7.82
N GLU A 191 20.52 7.99 7.38
CA GLU A 191 21.58 7.23 6.72
C GLU A 191 21.98 7.86 5.37
N GLU A 192 20.99 8.34 4.59
CA GLU A 192 21.24 9.08 3.35
C GLU A 192 22.01 10.37 3.62
N ALA A 193 21.60 11.16 4.62
CA ALA A 193 22.30 12.40 5.02
C ALA A 193 23.75 12.14 5.46
N GLU A 194 24.00 11.08 6.24
CA GLU A 194 25.36 10.69 6.65
C GLU A 194 26.22 10.27 5.44
N SER A 195 25.63 9.63 4.42
CA SER A 195 26.34 9.21 3.21
C SER A 195 26.70 10.36 2.27
N GLU A 196 25.92 11.44 2.25
CA GLU A 196 26.19 12.65 1.48
C GLU A 196 27.28 13.54 2.12
N GLU A 197 27.51 13.39 3.42
CA GLU A 197 28.53 14.13 4.17
C GLU A 197 29.94 13.50 4.13
N GLU A 198 30.12 12.29 3.58
CA GLU A 198 31.46 11.72 3.37
C GLU A 198 32.21 12.50 2.27
N PRO A 199 33.29 13.24 2.60
CA PRO A 199 34.04 13.96 1.59
C PRO A 199 34.74 12.97 0.66
N THR A 200 34.47 13.06 -0.65
CA THR A 200 35.30 12.39 -1.66
C THR A 200 36.73 12.94 -1.59
N TYR A 201 37.57 12.29 -0.79
CA TYR A 201 38.98 12.61 -0.68
C TYR A 201 39.66 12.18 -1.98
N THR A 202 39.78 13.11 -2.92
CA THR A 202 40.68 12.96 -4.06
C THR A 202 42.10 13.04 -3.51
N ASP A 203 42.71 11.86 -3.35
CA ASP A 203 44.08 11.69 -2.90
C ASP A 203 45.04 12.34 -3.90
N GLN A 204 45.38 13.62 -3.68
CA GLN A 204 46.52 14.24 -4.32
C GLN A 204 47.79 13.68 -3.70
N VAL A 205 48.28 12.59 -4.28
CA VAL A 205 49.60 12.04 -3.97
C VAL A 205 50.67 13.06 -4.32
N VAL A 206 51.08 13.85 -3.34
CA VAL A 206 52.33 14.61 -3.37
C VAL A 206 53.48 13.60 -3.21
N THR A 207 54.03 13.13 -4.32
CA THR A 207 55.31 12.41 -4.29
C THR A 207 56.45 13.40 -4.40
N LYS A 208 57.15 13.61 -3.29
CA LYS A 208 58.50 14.16 -3.29
C LYS A 208 59.35 13.38 -2.30
N VAL A 209 60.09 12.40 -2.79
CA VAL A 209 61.29 11.87 -2.11
C VAL A 209 62.38 11.65 -3.17
N ALA A 210 63.49 12.33 -2.94
CA ALA A 210 64.75 12.23 -3.67
C ALA A 210 65.56 11.01 -3.17
N ALA A 211 66.32 10.38 -4.07
CA ALA A 211 67.72 9.96 -3.85
C ALA A 211 68.14 9.01 -4.99
N LYS A 212 69.22 9.35 -5.69
CA LYS A 212 70.12 8.35 -6.24
C LYS A 212 71.54 8.89 -6.17
N ASP A 213 72.30 8.29 -5.27
CA ASP A 213 73.75 8.32 -5.20
C ASP A 213 74.34 7.76 -6.49
N ASP A 214 75.40 8.38 -7.00
CA ASP A 214 76.44 7.70 -7.77
C ASP A 214 77.80 8.16 -7.21
N ASP A 215 78.59 7.16 -6.83
CA ASP A 215 79.94 7.18 -6.26
C ASP A 215 80.98 7.94 -7.12
N VAL A 216 82.08 8.37 -6.48
CA VAL A 216 83.46 7.91 -6.75
C VAL A 216 84.50 9.00 -6.40
N GLU A 217 85.27 8.66 -5.35
CA GLU A 217 86.72 8.84 -5.09
C GLU A 217 87.40 10.21 -5.06
N ASP A 218 88.01 10.46 -3.88
CA ASP A 218 89.39 10.90 -3.63
C ASP A 218 90.24 11.27 -4.86
N ASP A 219 90.82 12.47 -4.88
CA ASP A 219 92.24 12.61 -4.50
C ASP A 219 92.68 14.08 -4.42
N ASP A 220 93.36 14.34 -3.31
CA ASP A 220 94.53 15.20 -3.07
C ASP A 220 94.81 16.52 -3.82
N GLU A 221 94.98 17.53 -2.96
CA GLU A 221 96.14 18.44 -2.88
C GLU A 221 96.63 19.32 -4.05
N SER A 222 96.82 20.59 -3.65
CA SER A 222 97.98 21.45 -3.96
C SER A 222 98.00 22.25 -5.28
N ALA A 223 97.80 23.56 -5.07
CA ALA A 223 98.55 24.71 -5.60
C ALA A 223 99.02 24.71 -7.07
N ILE A 224 98.70 25.80 -7.78
CA ILE A 224 99.61 26.90 -8.17
C ILE A 224 98.78 28.18 -8.32
#